data_AF-A0A2E7UEL3-F1
#
_entry.id   AF-A0A2E7UEL3-F1
#
_cell.length_a   1.000
_cell.length_b   1.000
_cell.length_c   1.000
_cell.angle_alpha   90.00
_cell.angle_beta   90.00
_cell.angle_gamma   90.00
#
_symmetry.space_group_name_H-M   'P 1'
#
loop_
_entity.id
_entity.type
_entity.pdbx_description
1 polymer ?
#
loop_
_entity_poly.entity_id
_entity_poly.type
_entity_poly.pdbx_seq_one_letter_code
_entity_poly.pdbx_strand_id
1 'polypeptide(L)'
;MTLEHIRIEFRCAEGALRRILGVIEARAFAVRSMQMGSDGNRAVMTLALEPLDESRRVDIMLRQVERLYDVEATIRLSNAPPVMEVANVATA
;
A
#
# COMPACT_ATOMS: atom_id res chain seq x y z
N MET A 1 -14.02 -7.55 -11.91
CA MET A 1 -13.57 -6.61 -10.85
C MET A 1 -12.08 -6.38 -11.04
N THR A 2 -11.60 -5.15 -10.84
CA THR A 2 -10.21 -4.77 -11.10
C THR A 2 -9.38 -4.97 -9.83
N LEU A 3 -8.18 -5.55 -9.96
CA LEU A 3 -7.25 -5.66 -8.83
C LEU A 3 -6.64 -4.29 -8.51
N GLU A 4 -6.52 -4.01 -7.22
CA GLU A 4 -5.83 -2.85 -6.68
C GLU A 4 -4.44 -3.27 -6.22
N HIS A 5 -3.41 -2.59 -6.72
CA HIS A 5 -2.04 -2.86 -6.31
C HIS A 5 -1.58 -1.80 -5.32
N ILE A 6 -1.02 -2.23 -4.19
CA ILE A 6 -0.52 -1.32 -3.16
C ILE A 6 0.85 -1.74 -2.69
N ARG A 7 1.61 -0.78 -2.18
CA ARG A 7 2.87 -0.97 -1.46
C ARG A 7 2.74 -0.33 -0.08
N ILE A 8 3.20 -1.04 0.95
CA ILE A 8 3.23 -0.59 2.33
C ILE A 8 4.66 -0.72 2.84
N GLU A 9 5.16 0.35 3.42
CA GLU A 9 6.45 0.39 4.13
C GLU A 9 6.15 0.47 5.61
N PHE A 10 6.78 -0.38 6.41
CA PHE A 10 6.49 -0.48 7.83
C PHE A 10 7.68 -1.02 8.64
N ARG A 11 7.65 -0.77 9.94
CA ARG A 11 8.61 -1.33 10.91
C ARG A 11 8.28 -2.81 11.15
N CYS A 12 9.30 -3.66 11.11
CA CYS A 12 9.16 -5.11 11.31
C CYS A 12 8.96 -5.50 12.79
N ALA A 13 8.01 -4.83 13.45
CA ALA A 13 7.63 -5.09 14.83
C ALA A 13 6.70 -6.30 14.94
N GLU A 14 6.69 -6.93 16.11
CA GLU A 14 5.78 -8.05 16.40
C GLU A 14 4.32 -7.67 16.11
N GLY A 15 3.64 -8.54 15.35
CA GLY A 15 2.25 -8.38 14.99
C GLY A 15 1.95 -7.28 13.96
N ALA A 16 2.95 -6.61 13.37
CA ALA A 16 2.73 -5.56 12.38
C ALA A 16 1.95 -6.09 11.17
N LEU A 17 2.37 -7.24 10.63
CA LEU A 17 1.66 -7.93 9.55
C LEU A 17 0.21 -8.26 9.91
N ARG A 18 -0.04 -8.79 11.11
CA ARG A 18 -1.39 -9.10 11.60
C ARG A 18 -2.26 -7.85 11.65
N ARG A 19 -1.74 -6.72 12.14
CA ARG A 19 -2.47 -5.45 12.20
C ARG A 19 -2.79 -4.93 10.81
N ILE A 20 -1.80 -4.91 9.91
CA ILE A 20 -1.96 -4.42 8.54
C ILE A 20 -3.00 -5.27 7.79
N LEU A 21 -2.83 -6.59 7.77
CA LEU A 21 -3.76 -7.50 7.09
C LEU A 21 -5.15 -7.47 7.74
N GLY A 22 -5.22 -7.34 9.07
CA GLY A 22 -6.48 -7.20 9.78
C GLY A 22 -7.28 -5.96 9.35
N VAL A 23 -6.62 -4.82 9.12
CA VAL A 23 -7.28 -3.61 8.59
C VAL A 23 -7.77 -3.83 7.15
N ILE A 24 -6.93 -4.44 6.30
CA ILE A 24 -7.27 -4.72 4.89
C ILE A 24 -8.51 -5.63 4.81
N GLU A 25 -8.51 -6.75 5.52
CA GLU A 25 -9.60 -7.71 5.51
C GLU A 25 -10.87 -7.16 6.17
N ALA A 26 -10.75 -6.40 7.27
CA ALA A 26 -11.88 -5.74 7.90
C ALA A 26 -12.55 -4.68 6.99
N ARG A 27 -11.87 -4.24 5.92
CA ARG A 27 -12.43 -3.37 4.88
C ARG A 27 -12.89 -4.09 3.63
N ALA A 28 -13.05 -5.42 3.73
CA ALA A 28 -13.58 -6.26 2.68
C ALA A 28 -12.72 -6.22 1.40
N PHE A 29 -11.40 -6.22 1.57
CA PHE A 29 -10.45 -6.46 0.50
C PHE A 29 -9.84 -7.85 0.68
N ALA A 30 -10.01 -8.72 -0.30
CA ALA A 30 -9.36 -10.02 -0.34
C ALA A 30 -7.92 -9.86 -0.84
N VAL A 31 -6.95 -10.43 -0.12
CA VAL A 31 -5.55 -10.47 -0.58
C VAL A 31 -5.41 -11.58 -1.62
N ARG A 32 -4.97 -11.23 -2.83
CA ARG A 32 -4.76 -12.18 -3.94
C ARG A 32 -3.31 -12.55 -4.13
N SER A 33 -2.41 -11.61 -3.88
CA SER A 33 -0.98 -11.88 -3.80
C SER A 33 -0.33 -10.94 -2.79
N MET A 34 0.77 -11.40 -2.22
CA MET A 34 1.57 -10.66 -1.26
C MET A 34 3.04 -10.99 -1.52
N GLN A 35 3.85 -9.97 -1.73
CA GLN A 35 5.30 -10.07 -1.79
C GLN A 35 5.88 -9.16 -0.72
N MET A 36 6.81 -9.66 0.07
CA MET A 36 7.43 -8.89 1.14
C MET A 36 8.93 -9.12 1.15
N GLY A 37 9.68 -8.04 1.34
CA GLY A 37 11.09 -8.06 1.66
C GLY A 37 11.35 -7.24 2.92
N SER A 38 12.40 -7.55 3.65
CA SER A 38 12.80 -6.82 4.84
C SER A 38 14.31 -6.61 4.88
N ASP A 39 14.72 -5.46 5.39
CA ASP A 39 16.10 -5.13 5.72
C ASP A 39 16.15 -4.61 7.17
N GLY A 40 16.70 -5.44 8.06
CA GLY A 40 16.70 -5.18 9.50
C GLY A 40 15.29 -4.94 10.05
N ASN A 41 15.06 -3.75 10.59
CA ASN A 41 13.77 -3.36 11.19
C ASN A 41 12.79 -2.72 10.19
N ARG A 42 13.15 -2.62 8.90
CA ARG A 42 12.27 -2.08 7.87
C ARG A 42 11.76 -3.20 6.97
N ALA A 43 10.48 -3.12 6.65
CA ALA A 43 9.81 -4.06 5.78
C ALA A 43 9.04 -3.32 4.69
N VAL A 44 9.01 -3.93 3.52
CA VAL A 44 8.29 -3.46 2.36
C VAL A 44 7.41 -4.60 1.89
N MET A 45 6.11 -4.33 1.77
CA MET A 45 5.12 -5.31 1.34
C MET A 45 4.31 -4.75 0.16
N THR A 46 4.30 -5.49 -0.95
CA THR A 46 3.47 -5.23 -2.12
C THR A 46 2.31 -6.23 -2.14
N LEU A 47 1.08 -5.75 -2.30
CA LEU A 47 -0.13 -6.57 -2.33
C LEU A 47 -0.94 -6.33 -3.59
N ALA A 48 -1.57 -7.39 -4.10
CA ALA A 48 -2.70 -7.28 -5.01
C ALA A 48 -3.98 -7.59 -4.23
N LEU A 49 -4.91 -6.63 -4.24
CA LEU A 49 -6.15 -6.67 -3.47
C LEU A 49 -7.34 -6.72 -4.42
N GLU A 50 -8.28 -7.60 -4.12
CA GLU A 50 -9.59 -7.59 -4.78
C GLU A 50 -10.63 -7.01 -3.82
N PRO A 51 -11.27 -5.88 -4.16
CA PRO A 51 -12.41 -5.40 -3.38
C PRO A 51 -13.56 -6.41 -3.46
N LEU A 52 -14.30 -6.60 -2.36
CA LEU A 52 -15.47 -7.50 -2.35
C LEU A 52 -16.62 -6.99 -3.25
N ASP A 53 -16.74 -5.67 -3.42
CA ASP A 53 -17.74 -5.01 -4.24
C ASP A 53 -17.23 -3.64 -4.77
N GLU A 54 -17.92 -3.05 -5.75
CA GLU A 54 -17.49 -1.79 -6.40
C GLU A 54 -17.55 -0.54 -5.51
N SER A 55 -18.20 -0.63 -4.34
CA SER A 55 -18.28 0.49 -3.39
C SER A 55 -16.98 0.68 -2.60
N ARG A 56 -16.10 -0.32 -2.56
CA ARG A 56 -14.87 -0.29 -1.77
C ARG A 56 -13.82 0.57 -2.44
N ARG A 57 -13.36 1.60 -1.72
CA ARG A 57 -12.34 2.54 -2.18
C ARG A 57 -11.02 2.25 -1.49
N VAL A 58 -10.00 1.86 -2.27
CA VAL A 58 -8.66 1.55 -1.75
C VAL A 58 -8.05 2.73 -0.98
N ASP A 59 -8.28 3.97 -1.44
CA ASP A 59 -7.75 5.18 -0.79
C ASP A 59 -8.34 5.43 0.63
N ILE A 60 -9.53 4.90 0.91
CA ILE A 60 -10.10 4.96 2.28
C ILE A 60 -9.42 3.94 3.19
N MET A 61 -9.15 2.75 2.67
CA MET A 61 -8.47 1.69 3.40
C MET A 61 -7.00 2.06 3.66
N LEU A 62 -6.29 2.62 2.66
CA LEU A 62 -4.91 3.09 2.81
C LEU A 62 -4.76 4.13 3.93
N ARG A 63 -5.66 5.12 3.99
CA ARG A 63 -5.70 6.11 5.09
C ARG A 63 -5.89 5.51 6.48
N GLN A 64 -6.39 4.28 6.58
CA GLN A 64 -6.52 3.58 7.86
C GLN A 64 -5.29 2.74 8.19
N VAL A 65 -4.69 2.13 7.16
CA VAL A 65 -3.39 1.46 7.28
C VAL A 65 -2.31 2.46 7.72
N GLU A 66 -2.30 3.68 7.15
CA GLU A 66 -1.38 4.77 7.53
C GLU A 66 -1.49 5.20 9.00
N ARG A 67 -2.60 4.91 9.68
CA ARG A 67 -2.78 5.22 11.11
C ARG A 67 -2.18 4.17 12.03
N LEU A 68 -1.72 3.04 11.50
CA LEU A 68 -1.05 2.01 12.29
C LEU A 68 0.34 2.51 12.67
N TYR A 69 0.70 2.39 13.95
CA TYR A 69 1.93 2.99 14.48
C TYR A 69 3.23 2.48 13.82
N ASP A 70 3.21 1.28 13.24
CA ASP A 70 4.36 0.71 12.53
C ASP A 70 4.45 1.11 11.07
N VAL A 71 3.38 1.64 10.47
CA VAL A 71 3.36 1.98 9.05
C VAL A 71 4.07 3.31 8.84
N GLU A 72 5.06 3.30 7.94
CA GLU A 72 5.87 4.46 7.58
C GLU A 72 5.33 5.13 6.31
N ALA A 73 4.85 4.35 5.34
CA ALA A 73 4.27 4.87 4.10
C ALA A 73 3.29 3.87 3.46
N THR A 74 2.32 4.39 2.72
CA THR A 74 1.51 3.59 1.79
C THR A 74 1.44 4.22 0.42
N ILE A 75 1.44 3.40 -0.63
CA ILE A 75 1.44 3.85 -2.02
C ILE A 75 0.45 2.98 -2.78
N ARG A 76 -0.51 3.60 -3.47
CA ARG A 76 -1.30 2.92 -4.50
C ARG A 76 -0.47 2.84 -5.77
N LEU A 77 -0.24 1.63 -6.27
CA LEU A 77 0.47 1.38 -7.51
C LEU A 77 -0.54 1.44 -8.65
N SER A 78 -0.55 2.55 -9.38
CA SER A 78 -1.27 2.65 -10.65
C SER A 78 -0.34 2.28 -11.80
N ASN A 79 -0.85 1.62 -12.83
CA ASN A 79 -0.15 1.47 -14.12
C ASN A 79 0.02 2.81 -14.87
N ALA A 80 -0.34 3.95 -14.27
CA ALA A 80 -0.05 5.26 -14.84
C ALA A 80 1.48 5.47 -14.84
N PRO A 81 2.08 5.90 -15.97
CA PRO A 81 3.50 6.24 -15.99
C PRO A 81 3.77 7.32 -14.93
N PRO A 82 4.90 7.25 -14.20
CA PRO A 82 5.25 8.30 -13.25
C PRO A 82 5.30 9.63 -14.00
N VAL A 83 4.47 10.59 -13.57
CA VAL A 83 4.54 11.96 -14.06
C VAL A 83 5.83 12.55 -13.48
N MET A 84 6.93 12.42 -14.22
CA MET A 84 8.11 13.22 -13.98
C MET A 84 7.80 14.65 -14.40
N GLU A 85 7.46 15.51 -13.44
CA GLU A 85 7.48 16.94 -13.65
C GLU A 85 8.94 17.38 -13.77
N VAL A 86 9.46 17.38 -15.01
CA VAL A 86 10.78 17.95 -15.30
C VAL A 86 10.61 19.46 -15.30
N ALA A 87 10.98 20.10 -14.19
CA ALA A 87 11.17 21.54 -14.15
C ALA A 87 12.23 21.90 -15.20
N ASN A 88 11.77 22.46 -16.31
CA ASN A 88 12.63 22.90 -17.40
C ASN A 88 13.39 24.13 -16.90
N VAL A 89 14.57 23.93 -16.32
CA VAL A 89 15.48 25.03 -16.00
C VAL A 89 16.12 25.47 -17.30
N ALA A 90 15.41 26.31 -18.05
CA ALA A 90 16.01 27.13 -19.09
C ALA A 90 17.00 28.08 -18.41
N THR A 91 18.30 27.78 -18.52
CA THR A 91 19.36 28.72 -18.16
C THR A 91 20.22 28.95 -19.40
N ALA A 92 20.23 30.22 -19.81
CA ALA A 92 21.19 30.96 -20.64
C ALA A 92 21.49 30.44 -22.06
#